data_AF-A0A965CAX1-F1
#
_entry.id   AF-A0A965CAX1-F1
#
_cell.length_a   1.000
_cell.length_b   1.000
_cell.length_c   1.000
_cell.angle_alpha   90.00
_cell.angle_beta   90.00
_cell.angle_gamma   90.00
#
_symmetry.space_group_name_H-M   'P 1'
#
loop_
_entity.id
_entity.type
_entity.pdbx_description
1 polymer ?
#
loop_
_entity_poly.entity_id
_entity_poly.type
_entity_poly.pdbx_seq_one_letter_code
_entity_poly.pdbx_strand_id
1 'polypeptide(L)'
;DEDMLNLALWLKKYDFRLDQVQTFTPTPMAMATAMYHSGKNPLRKVTDDSEEVPIPKAGGVRRLHKAFIRYHDPKNWPLLREALKNMGRADLIGNGKHCLIPAWQPLDKTPPRPVQVATRNRPVPVKANKAKAARPARRGR
;
A
#
# COMPACT_ATOMS: atom_id res chain seq x y z
N ASP A 1 12.86 -0.13 13.78
CA ASP A 1 11.50 -0.71 13.71
C ASP A 1 10.60 -0.29 14.87
N GLU A 2 11.14 0.00 16.07
CA GLU A 2 10.37 0.48 17.22
C GLU A 2 9.60 1.78 16.95
N ASP A 3 10.19 2.75 16.26
CA ASP A 3 9.49 3.99 15.90
C ASP A 3 8.26 3.75 15.03
N MET A 4 8.35 2.77 14.13
CA MET A 4 7.25 2.41 13.23
C MET A 4 6.12 1.69 14.00
N LEU A 5 6.47 0.90 15.01
CA LEU A 5 5.51 0.30 15.93
C LEU A 5 4.78 1.37 16.75
N ASN A 6 5.52 2.34 17.30
CA ASN A 6 4.95 3.46 18.05
C ASN A 6 4.02 4.30 17.17
N LEU A 7 4.40 4.54 15.91
CA LEU A 7 3.54 5.20 14.93
C LEU A 7 2.26 4.41 14.66
N ALA A 8 2.34 3.08 14.50
CA ALA A 8 1.16 2.25 14.28
C ALA A 8 0.19 2.27 15.48
N LEU A 9 0.72 2.26 16.70
CA LEU A 9 -0.07 2.42 17.93
C LEU A 9 -0.73 3.79 18.02
N TRP A 10 0.00 4.84 17.64
CA TRP A 10 -0.53 6.19 17.55
C TRP A 10 -1.66 6.27 16.53
N LEU A 11 -1.46 5.77 15.30
CA LEU A 11 -2.50 5.73 14.26
C LEU A 11 -3.77 5.03 14.74
N LYS A 12 -3.62 3.90 15.44
CA LYS A 12 -4.75 3.17 16.03
C LYS A 12 -5.45 3.98 17.11
N LYS A 13 -4.71 4.67 17.99
CA LYS A 13 -5.28 5.51 19.06
C LYS A 13 -6.18 6.62 18.51
N TYR A 14 -5.83 7.17 17.35
CA TYR A 14 -6.59 8.23 16.69
C TYR A 14 -7.54 7.73 15.57
N ASP A 15 -7.72 6.41 15.44
CA ASP A 15 -8.53 5.74 14.38
C ASP A 15 -8.18 6.18 12.94
N PHE A 16 -6.93 6.56 12.69
CA PHE A 16 -6.47 6.90 11.35
C PHE A 16 -6.12 5.66 10.54
N ARG A 17 -6.84 5.46 9.44
CA ARG A 17 -6.64 4.35 8.50
C ARG A 17 -6.10 4.88 7.18
N LEU A 18 -4.79 4.70 6.98
CA LEU A 18 -4.11 5.12 5.77
C LEU A 18 -4.21 4.01 4.71
N ASP A 19 -5.07 4.21 3.72
CA ASP A 19 -5.15 3.31 2.58
C ASP A 19 -4.04 3.60 1.55
N GLN A 20 -3.74 4.88 1.29
CA GLN A 20 -2.69 5.26 0.35
C GLN A 20 -1.33 5.43 1.05
N VAL A 21 -0.36 4.63 0.62
CA VAL A 21 1.04 4.74 1.08
C VAL A 21 1.91 4.84 -0.15
N GLN A 22 2.45 6.03 -0.36
CA GLN A 22 3.34 6.35 -1.46
C GLN A 22 4.79 6.15 -1.03
N THR A 23 5.59 5.54 -1.91
CA THR A 23 7.05 5.50 -1.72
C THR A 23 7.62 6.90 -1.94
N PHE A 24 8.46 7.35 -1.01
CA PHE A 24 9.15 8.63 -1.14
C PHE A 24 9.99 8.67 -2.42
N THR A 25 9.74 9.67 -3.25
CA THR A 25 10.51 10.00 -4.46
C THR A 25 11.24 11.31 -4.21
N PRO A 26 12.59 11.31 -4.13
CA PRO A 26 13.34 12.51 -3.79
C PRO A 26 13.16 13.57 -4.88
N THR A 27 12.55 14.69 -4.51
CA THR A 27 12.47 15.89 -5.34
C THR A 27 13.65 16.81 -5.05
N PRO A 28 14.33 17.36 -6.08
CA PRO A 28 15.43 18.29 -5.85
C PRO A 28 14.93 19.50 -5.04
N MET A 29 15.83 20.08 -4.24
CA MET A 29 15.56 21.23 -3.36
C MET A 29 14.59 20.99 -2.18
N ALA A 30 14.15 19.75 -1.92
CA ALA A 30 13.36 19.43 -0.74
C ALA A 30 14.23 19.02 0.47
N MET A 31 13.88 19.48 1.67
CA MET A 31 14.58 19.07 2.92
C MET A 31 14.54 17.56 3.15
N ALA A 32 13.42 16.90 2.80
CA ALA A 32 13.30 15.44 2.86
C ALA A 32 14.29 14.72 1.93
N THR A 33 14.66 15.33 0.80
CA THR A 33 15.68 14.81 -0.11
C THR A 33 17.07 14.95 0.49
N ALA A 34 17.36 16.08 1.14
CA ALA A 34 18.59 16.25 1.90
C ALA A 34 18.70 15.19 3.01
N MET A 35 17.61 14.92 3.74
CA MET A 35 17.54 13.80 4.70
C MET A 35 17.82 12.46 4.00
N TYR A 36 17.11 12.16 2.91
CA TYR A 36 17.22 10.89 2.19
C TYR A 36 18.65 10.56 1.72
N HIS A 37 19.44 11.57 1.35
CA HIS A 37 20.82 11.38 0.92
C HIS A 37 21.82 11.44 2.08
N SER A 38 21.67 12.39 3.00
CA SER A 38 22.62 12.61 4.10
C SER A 38 22.43 11.67 5.29
N GLY A 39 21.22 11.14 5.49
CA GLY A 39 20.87 10.40 6.70
C GLY A 39 20.90 11.24 7.97
N LYS A 40 20.89 12.58 7.86
CA LYS A 40 20.96 13.50 9.01
C LYS A 40 19.77 14.45 9.03
N ASN A 41 19.47 14.98 10.21
CA ASN A 41 18.43 16.00 10.38
C ASN A 41 18.89 17.36 9.81
N PRO A 42 18.30 17.88 8.72
CA PRO A 42 18.73 19.10 8.05
C PRO A 42 18.33 20.38 8.80
N LEU A 43 17.46 20.27 9.82
CA LEU A 43 16.97 21.42 10.59
C LEU A 43 17.98 21.86 11.66
N ARG A 44 18.98 21.02 11.97
CA ARG A 44 20.02 21.33 12.95
C ARG A 44 21.38 21.36 12.28
N LYS A 45 22.34 22.04 12.93
CA LYS A 45 23.72 22.09 12.46
C LYS A 45 24.28 20.68 12.41
N VAL A 46 24.78 20.27 11.24
CA VAL A 46 25.38 18.96 11.04
C VAL A 46 26.79 18.96 11.64
N THR A 47 26.95 18.16 12.69
CA THR A 47 28.18 17.82 13.41
C THR A 47 28.39 16.31 13.36
N ASP A 48 29.50 15.82 13.91
CA ASP A 48 29.77 14.39 14.05
C ASP A 48 28.75 13.73 15.00
N ASP A 49 28.35 14.41 16.08
CA ASP A 49 27.36 13.93 17.06
C ASP A 49 25.89 14.18 16.66
N SER A 50 25.63 14.48 15.38
CA SER A 50 24.27 14.78 14.93
C SER A 50 23.37 13.54 14.88
N GLU A 51 22.09 13.74 15.17
CA GLU A 51 21.06 12.70 15.09
C GLU A 51 21.01 12.07 13.70
N GLU A 52 21.25 10.77 13.65
CA GLU A 52 21.11 9.96 12.45
C GLU A 52 19.64 9.62 12.22
N VAL A 53 19.17 9.86 11.00
CA VAL A 53 17.84 9.52 10.54
C VAL A 53 17.91 8.21 9.77
N PRO A 54 17.44 7.08 10.33
CA PRO A 54 17.51 5.79 9.66
C PRO A 54 16.59 5.77 8.44
N ILE A 55 17.17 5.61 7.25
CA ILE A 55 16.41 5.56 5.99
C ILE A 55 16.31 4.11 5.51
N PRO A 56 15.09 3.55 5.43
CA PRO A 56 14.90 2.19 4.93
C PRO A 56 15.14 2.16 3.41
N LYS A 57 16.36 1.78 3.00
CA LYS A 57 16.71 1.57 1.58
C LYS A 57 16.33 0.17 1.09
N ALA A 58 16.33 -0.83 1.97
CA ALA A 58 15.99 -2.22 1.64
C ALA A 58 14.48 -2.44 1.44
N GLY A 59 14.12 -3.20 0.39
CA GLY A 59 12.73 -3.48 0.05
C GLY A 59 11.96 -4.25 1.13
N GLY A 60 12.63 -5.15 1.86
CA GLY A 60 12.03 -5.88 2.99
C GLY A 60 11.58 -4.96 4.13
N VAL A 61 12.45 -4.03 4.52
CA VAL A 61 12.17 -3.05 5.58
C VAL A 61 11.04 -2.10 5.16
N ARG A 62 11.05 -1.62 3.90
CA ARG A 62 9.96 -0.80 3.37
C ARG A 62 8.61 -1.52 3.38
N ARG A 63 8.60 -2.82 3.05
CA ARG A 63 7.39 -3.65 3.09
C ARG A 63 6.88 -3.80 4.52
N LEU A 64 7.76 -4.03 5.49
CA LEU A 64 7.41 -4.10 6.90
C LEU A 64 6.85 -2.76 7.41
N HIS A 65 7.51 -1.65 7.08
CA HIS A 65 7.05 -0.30 7.48
C HIS A 65 5.70 0.05 6.90
N LYS A 66 5.48 -0.27 5.62
CA LYS A 66 4.17 -0.13 4.97
C LYS A 66 3.10 -1.00 5.62
N ALA A 67 3.45 -2.22 6.05
CA ALA A 67 2.54 -3.10 6.78
C ALA A 67 2.12 -2.51 8.13
N PHE A 68 3.04 -1.88 8.88
CA PHE A 68 2.71 -1.20 10.14
C PHE A 68 1.73 -0.04 9.95
N ILE A 69 1.92 0.77 8.91
CA ILE A 69 0.99 1.86 8.56
C ILE A 69 -0.39 1.30 8.18
N ARG A 70 -0.41 0.20 7.43
CA ARG A 70 -1.64 -0.52 7.02
C ARG A 70 -1.96 -1.68 7.96
N TYR A 71 -1.95 -1.44 9.27
CA TYR A 71 -2.21 -2.47 10.29
C TYR A 71 -3.60 -3.14 10.13
N HIS A 72 -4.56 -2.43 9.53
CA HIS A 72 -5.93 -2.90 9.34
C HIS A 72 -6.10 -3.92 8.21
N ASP A 73 -5.14 -4.02 7.28
CA ASP A 73 -5.23 -4.94 6.13
C ASP A 73 -4.85 -6.38 6.55
N PRO A 74 -5.77 -7.37 6.43
CA PRO A 74 -5.51 -8.77 6.80
C PRO A 74 -4.31 -9.41 6.10
N LYS A 75 -3.97 -8.94 4.89
CA LYS A 75 -2.85 -9.47 4.12
C LYS A 75 -1.50 -9.21 4.80
N ASN A 76 -1.42 -8.17 5.63
CA ASN A 76 -0.19 -7.77 6.31
C ASN A 76 0.00 -8.47 7.66
N TRP A 77 -1.03 -9.11 8.21
CA TRP A 77 -0.98 -9.68 9.56
C TRP A 77 0.08 -10.77 9.78
N PRO A 78 0.39 -11.67 8.83
CA PRO A 78 1.49 -12.62 9.00
C PRO A 78 2.83 -11.93 9.21
N LEU A 79 3.13 -10.94 8.35
CA LEU A 79 4.38 -10.17 8.40
C LEU A 79 4.49 -9.36 9.70
N LEU A 80 3.39 -8.74 10.13
CA LEU A 80 3.33 -8.01 11.40
C LEU A 80 3.50 -8.93 12.60
N ARG A 81 2.92 -10.13 12.56
CA ARG A 81 3.03 -11.12 13.64
C ARG A 81 4.47 -11.60 13.82
N GLU A 82 5.15 -11.90 12.73
CA GLU A 82 6.57 -12.27 12.75
C GLU A 82 7.42 -11.13 13.31
N ALA A 83 7.21 -9.90 12.82
CA ALA A 83 7.93 -8.73 13.30
C ALA A 83 7.69 -8.45 14.80
N LEU A 84 6.44 -8.50 15.25
CA LEU A 84 6.08 -8.30 16.67
C LEU A 84 6.70 -9.38 17.57
N LYS A 85 6.74 -10.64 17.11
CA LYS A 85 7.41 -11.73 17.85
C LYS A 85 8.92 -11.49 17.92
N ASN A 86 9.55 -11.10 16.83
CA ASN A 86 10.99 -10.81 16.80
C ASN A 86 11.36 -9.63 17.70
N MET A 87 10.46 -8.66 17.86
CA MET A 87 10.63 -7.50 18.75
C MET A 87 10.22 -7.80 20.21
N GLY A 88 9.77 -9.02 20.53
CA GLY A 88 9.30 -9.37 21.87
C GLY A 88 7.97 -8.73 22.27
N ARG A 89 7.25 -8.07 21.34
CA ARG A 89 5.99 -7.37 21.56
C ARG A 89 4.76 -8.19 21.15
N ALA A 90 4.76 -9.47 21.56
CA ALA A 90 3.64 -10.37 21.32
C ALA A 90 2.38 -9.98 22.11
N ASP A 91 2.51 -9.11 23.12
CA ASP A 91 1.43 -8.48 23.88
C ASP A 91 0.45 -7.70 22.99
N LEU A 92 0.94 -7.16 21.87
CA LEU A 92 0.15 -6.39 20.92
C LEU A 92 -0.67 -7.26 19.95
N ILE A 93 -0.66 -8.58 20.13
CA ILE A 93 -1.40 -9.53 19.30
C ILE A 93 -2.62 -10.02 20.09
N GLY A 94 -3.82 -9.72 19.61
CA GLY A 94 -5.05 -10.14 20.29
C GLY A 94 -6.27 -9.32 19.90
N ASN A 95 -7.40 -9.62 20.55
CA ASN A 95 -8.66 -8.92 20.30
C ASN A 95 -8.90 -7.75 21.28
N GLY A 96 -7.88 -7.39 22.07
CA GLY A 96 -7.97 -6.28 23.01
C GLY A 96 -7.93 -4.91 22.32
N LYS A 97 -8.49 -3.88 22.98
CA LYS A 97 -8.44 -2.49 22.50
C LYS A 97 -7.00 -2.00 22.26
N HIS A 98 -6.05 -2.50 23.04
CA HIS A 98 -4.62 -2.16 22.96
C HIS A 98 -3.83 -2.98 21.93
N CYS A 99 -4.39 -4.07 21.39
CA CYS A 99 -3.68 -4.98 20.48
C CYS A 99 -3.68 -4.43 19.04
N LEU A 100 -2.52 -4.32 18.38
CA LEU A 100 -2.44 -3.76 17.03
C LEU A 100 -3.09 -4.65 15.95
N ILE A 101 -2.93 -5.97 16.08
CA ILE A 101 -3.47 -6.96 15.14
C ILE A 101 -4.28 -8.05 15.87
N PRO A 102 -5.33 -8.60 15.24
CA PRO A 102 -6.10 -9.70 15.82
C PRO A 102 -5.30 -11.01 15.89
N ALA A 103 -5.68 -11.88 16.82
CA ALA A 103 -5.07 -13.20 16.97
C ALA A 103 -5.42 -14.12 15.78
N TRP A 104 -6.63 -13.99 15.25
CA TRP A 104 -7.13 -14.80 14.14
C TRP A 104 -6.88 -14.14 12.78
N GLN A 105 -6.65 -14.96 11.74
CA GLN A 105 -6.48 -14.51 10.37
C GLN A 105 -7.67 -15.00 9.52
N PRO A 106 -8.42 -14.12 8.83
CA PRO A 106 -9.41 -14.55 7.89
C PRO A 106 -8.72 -15.29 6.75
N LEU A 107 -9.16 -16.53 6.53
CA LEU A 107 -8.80 -17.28 5.34
C LEU A 107 -9.34 -16.50 4.15
N ASP A 108 -8.46 -15.98 3.30
CA ASP A 108 -8.84 -15.26 2.09
C ASP A 108 -9.71 -16.18 1.21
N LYS A 109 -11.04 -16.03 1.27
CA LYS A 109 -12.01 -16.76 0.44
C LYS A 109 -12.10 -16.23 -1.00
N THR A 110 -11.12 -15.44 -1.45
CA THR A 110 -11.10 -14.94 -2.82
C THR A 110 -10.08 -15.73 -3.62
N PRO A 111 -10.49 -16.66 -4.50
CA PRO A 111 -9.55 -17.27 -5.44
C PRO A 111 -8.88 -16.15 -6.25
N PRO A 112 -7.57 -16.26 -6.56
CA PRO A 112 -6.89 -15.25 -7.34
C PRO A 112 -7.65 -15.07 -8.65
N ARG A 113 -8.24 -13.88 -8.85
CA ARG A 113 -8.81 -13.54 -10.15
C ARG A 113 -7.64 -13.59 -11.13
N PRO A 114 -7.72 -14.36 -12.22
CA PRO A 114 -6.65 -14.39 -13.20
C PRO A 114 -6.43 -12.95 -13.67
N VAL A 115 -5.20 -12.48 -13.50
CA VAL A 115 -4.76 -11.17 -13.98
C VAL A 115 -4.88 -11.26 -15.49
N GLN A 116 -5.93 -10.68 -16.07
CA GLN A 116 -6.03 -10.56 -17.52
C GLN A 116 -4.94 -9.57 -17.93
N VAL A 117 -3.79 -10.12 -18.32
CA VAL A 117 -2.75 -9.36 -19.02
C VAL A 117 -3.41 -8.88 -20.30
N ALA A 118 -3.79 -7.60 -20.32
CA ALA A 118 -4.30 -6.95 -21.51
C ALA A 118 -3.17 -6.91 -22.53
N THR A 119 -3.08 -7.95 -23.36
CA THR A 119 -2.30 -7.91 -24.60
C THR A 119 -2.83 -6.73 -25.42
N ARG A 120 -2.06 -5.63 -25.41
CA ARG A 120 -2.17 -4.53 -26.35
C ARG A 120 -1.95 -5.09 -27.75
N ASN A 121 -3.03 -5.54 -28.40
CA ASN A 121 -3.25 -5.57 -29.85
C ASN A 121 -4.46 -6.44 -30.20
N ARG A 122 -5.66 -5.95 -29.87
CA ARG A 122 -6.88 -6.40 -30.56
C ARG A 122 -7.50 -5.20 -31.26
N PRO A 123 -7.72 -5.25 -32.58
CA PRO A 123 -8.49 -4.22 -33.26
C PRO A 123 -9.94 -4.27 -32.77
N VAL A 124 -10.49 -3.09 -32.54
CA VAL A 124 -11.86 -2.86 -32.08
C VAL A 124 -12.84 -3.35 -33.16
N PRO A 125 -13.89 -4.14 -32.84
CA PRO A 125 -14.90 -4.50 -33.83
C PRO A 125 -15.81 -3.29 -34.08
N VAL A 126 -15.75 -2.72 -35.29
CA VAL A 126 -16.68 -1.69 -35.74
C VAL A 126 -18.06 -2.33 -35.94
N LYS A 127 -19.06 -1.90 -35.16
CA LYS A 127 -20.46 -2.31 -35.36
C LYS A 127 -20.96 -1.80 -36.71
N ALA A 128 -21.18 -2.70 -37.66
CA ALA A 128 -21.89 -2.39 -38.90
C ALA A 128 -23.39 -2.23 -38.62
N ASN A 129 -23.91 -1.01 -38.83
CA ASN A 129 -25.34 -0.72 -38.79
C ASN A 129 -26.05 -1.48 -39.93
N LYS A 130 -27.02 -2.34 -39.59
CA LYS A 130 -27.93 -2.94 -40.58
C LYS A 130 -28.87 -1.87 -41.11
N ALA A 131 -28.70 -1.50 -42.38
CA ALA A 131 -29.68 -0.71 -43.13
C ALA A 131 -30.99 -1.50 -43.28
N LYS A 132 -32.11 -0.90 -42.84
CA LYS A 132 -33.46 -1.41 -43.08
C LYS A 132 -33.78 -1.33 -44.56
N ALA A 133 -34.07 -2.48 -45.18
CA ALA A 133 -34.56 -2.58 -46.55
C ALA A 133 -35.96 -1.94 -46.66
N ALA A 134 -36.12 -0.97 -47.57
CA ALA A 134 -37.41 -0.43 -47.96
C ALA A 134 -38.12 -1.42 -48.92
N ARG A 135 -39.39 -1.74 -48.63
CA ARG A 135 -40.29 -2.50 -49.52
C ARG A 135 -40.67 -1.61 -50.72
N PRO A 136 -40.66 -2.09 -51.97
CA PRO A 136 -41.36 -1.40 -53.04
C PRO A 136 -42.86 -1.74 -53.01
N ALA A 137 -43.67 -0.71 -53.19
CA ALA A 137 -45.11 -0.78 -53.27
C ALA A 137 -45.55 -1.48 -54.57
N ARG A 138 -46.52 -2.40 -54.44
CA ARG A 138 -47.28 -2.99 -55.55
C ARG A 138 -48.13 -1.89 -56.20
N ARG A 139 -47.93 -1.63 -57.50
CA ARG A 139 -48.84 -0.84 -58.34
C ARG A 139 -49.44 -1.82 -59.36
N GLY A 140 -50.75 -1.99 -59.33
CA GLY A 140 -51.46 -3.03 -60.08
C GLY A 140 -51.78 -2.67 -61.53
N ARG A 141 -52.04 -3.71 -62.32
CA ARG A 141 -53.23 -3.92 -63.15
C ARG A 141 -53.30 -5.40 -63.51
#